data_AF-A0A4R9M2J6-F1
#
_entry.id   AF-A0A4R9M2J6-F1
#
_cell.length_a   1.000
_cell.length_b   1.000
_cell.length_c   1.000
_cell.angle_alpha   90.00
_cell.angle_beta   90.00
_cell.angle_gamma   90.00
#
_symmetry.space_group_name_H-M   'P 1'
#
loop_
_entity.id
_entity.type
_entity.pdbx_description
1 polymer ?
#
loop_
_entity_poly.entity_id
_entity_poly.type
_entity_poly.pdbx_seq_one_letter_code
_entity_poly.pdbx_strand_id
1 'polypeptide(L)'
;MSSRLSNGWKIPQSLDEKKEMFASFQKTLSEMESENPLTVFREHMENGLLFKAGLQDALNQLNTFANLYASASELKEAISKEEK
;
A
#
# COMPACT_ATOMS: atom_id res chain seq x y z
N MET A 1 -20.21 -0.22 -11.03
CA MET A 1 -18.97 0.44 -10.60
C MET A 1 -18.31 -0.45 -9.56
N SER A 2 -17.02 -0.76 -9.71
CA SER A 2 -16.34 -1.77 -8.89
C SER A 2 -16.39 -1.39 -7.41
N SER A 3 -16.99 -2.24 -6.57
CA SER A 3 -17.09 -2.08 -5.11
C SER A 3 -15.74 -2.36 -4.40
N ARG A 4 -14.62 -2.20 -5.11
CA ARG A 4 -13.29 -2.63 -4.68
C ARG A 4 -12.26 -1.52 -4.88
N LEU A 5 -11.32 -1.46 -3.94
CA LEU A 5 -10.16 -0.57 -3.96
C LEU A 5 -9.11 -1.06 -4.96
N SER A 6 -8.15 -0.19 -5.27
CA SER A 6 -7.00 -0.50 -6.13
C SER A 6 -6.17 -1.70 -5.67
N ASN A 7 -6.14 -2.00 -4.36
CA ASN A 7 -5.50 -3.21 -3.80
C ASN A 7 -6.37 -4.48 -3.89
N GLY A 8 -7.55 -4.40 -4.52
CA GLY A 8 -8.49 -5.52 -4.69
C GLY A 8 -9.44 -5.76 -3.52
N TRP A 9 -9.29 -5.05 -2.40
CA TRP A 9 -10.15 -5.21 -1.23
C TRP A 9 -11.54 -4.61 -1.47
N LYS A 10 -12.57 -5.21 -0.89
CA LYS A 10 -13.93 -4.65 -0.95
C LYS A 10 -13.99 -3.37 -0.11
N ILE A 11 -14.57 -2.32 -0.68
CA ILE A 11 -14.84 -1.08 0.05
C ILE A 11 -15.90 -1.39 1.13
N PRO A 12 -15.62 -1.16 2.42
CA PRO A 12 -16.59 -1.34 3.49
C PRO A 12 -17.82 -0.44 3.26
N GLN A 13 -18.97 -0.81 3.82
CA GLN A 13 -20.19 -0.02 3.62
C GLN A 13 -20.43 1.00 4.73
N SER A 14 -20.03 0.70 5.96
CA SER A 14 -20.17 1.63 7.08
C SER A 14 -19.01 2.63 7.16
N LEU A 15 -19.29 3.83 7.67
CA LEU A 15 -18.29 4.88 7.84
C LEU A 15 -17.21 4.50 8.85
N ASP A 16 -17.59 3.82 9.94
CA ASP A 16 -16.66 3.38 10.98
C ASP A 16 -15.67 2.33 10.44
N GLU A 17 -16.15 1.34 9.68
CA GLU A 17 -15.27 0.34 9.05
C GLU A 17 -14.33 0.98 8.01
N LYS A 18 -14.78 2.02 7.28
CA LYS A 18 -13.89 2.76 6.36
C LYS A 18 -12.77 3.47 7.11
N LYS A 19 -13.09 4.11 8.24
CA LYS A 19 -12.09 4.80 9.09
C LYS A 19 -11.10 3.82 9.70
N GLU A 20 -11.57 2.67 10.17
CA GLU A 20 -10.71 1.61 10.71
C GLU A 20 -9.78 1.04 9.63
N MET A 21 -10.33 0.72 8.45
CA MET A 21 -9.54 0.24 7.31
C MET A 21 -8.51 1.29 6.85
N PHE A 22 -8.90 2.56 6.81
CA PHE A 22 -7.98 3.66 6.48
C PHE A 22 -6.86 3.78 7.51
N ALA A 23 -7.17 3.75 8.81
CA ALA A 23 -6.16 3.78 9.87
C ALA A 23 -5.19 2.59 9.78
N SER A 24 -5.69 1.40 9.46
CA SER A 24 -4.85 0.23 9.21
C SER A 24 -3.91 0.44 8.03
N PHE A 25 -4.40 0.98 6.91
CA PHE A 25 -3.55 1.25 5.74
C PHE A 25 -2.50 2.31 6.03
N GLN A 26 -2.85 3.37 6.77
CA GLN A 26 -1.88 4.38 7.19
C GLN A 26 -0.79 3.81 8.10
N LYS A 27 -1.16 2.92 9.03
CA LYS A 27 -0.18 2.24 9.88
C LYS A 27 0.79 1.41 9.05
N THR A 28 0.28 0.59 8.13
CA THR A 28 1.12 -0.24 7.25
C THR A 28 2.01 0.60 6.34
N LEU A 29 1.50 1.70 5.77
CA LEU A 29 2.31 2.63 4.97
C LEU A 29 3.45 3.22 5.81
N SER A 30 3.17 3.65 7.04
CA SER A 30 4.19 4.20 7.95
C SER A 30 5.26 3.16 8.31
N GLU A 31 4.89 1.89 8.50
CA GLU A 31 5.83 0.80 8.75
C GLU A 31 6.70 0.52 7.52
N MET A 32 6.09 0.47 6.32
CA MET A 32 6.82 0.29 5.06
C MET A 32 7.74 1.46 4.70
N GLU A 33 7.37 2.70 5.04
CA GLU A 33 8.24 3.86 4.85
C GLU A 33 9.45 3.83 5.79
N SER A 34 9.29 3.25 6.99
CA SER A 34 10.41 3.04 7.92
C SER A 34 11.38 1.97 7.41
N GLU A 35 10.89 0.96 6.69
CA GLU A 35 11.66 -0.04 5.96
C GLU A 35 11.81 0.36 4.48
N ASN A 36 12.51 1.46 4.21
CA ASN A 36 12.65 2.01 2.86
C ASN A 36 13.05 0.92 1.83
N PRO A 37 12.15 0.54 0.89
CA PRO A 37 12.40 -0.54 -0.06
C PRO A 37 13.61 -0.27 -0.97
N LEU A 38 13.96 1.00 -1.18
CA LEU A 38 15.14 1.40 -1.95
C LEU A 38 16.45 1.13 -1.21
N THR A 39 16.41 1.10 0.13
CA THR A 39 17.56 0.71 0.97
C THR A 39 17.78 -0.79 0.84
N VAL A 40 16.73 -1.59 1.02
CA VAL A 40 16.78 -3.06 0.86
C VAL A 40 17.25 -3.44 -0.55
N PHE A 41 16.72 -2.79 -1.59
CA PHE A 41 17.17 -3.02 -2.97
C PHE A 41 18.66 -2.69 -3.18
N ARG A 42 19.16 -1.59 -2.61
CA ARG A 42 20.58 -1.23 -2.69
C ARG A 42 21.46 -2.27 -1.99
N GLU A 43 21.09 -2.73 -0.81
CA GLU A 43 21.84 -3.77 -0.09
C GLU A 43 21.89 -5.09 -0.88
N HIS A 44 20.80 -5.48 -1.55
CA HIS A 44 20.78 -6.69 -2.38
C HIS A 44 21.64 -6.56 -3.64
N MET A 45 21.68 -5.37 -4.25
CA MET A 45 22.55 -5.04 -5.38
C MET A 45 24.03 -5.06 -4.99
N GLU A 46 24.38 -4.48 -3.85
CA GLU A 46 25.75 -4.45 -3.31
C GLU A 46 26.27 -5.85 -2.94
N ASN A 47 25.38 -6.74 -2.50
CA ASN A 47 25.73 -8.10 -2.07
C ASN A 47 25.76 -9.15 -3.20
N GLY A 48 25.52 -8.76 -4.46
CA GLY A 48 25.64 -9.66 -5.62
C GLY A 48 24.63 -10.81 -5.67
N LEU A 49 23.55 -10.74 -4.88
CA LEU A 49 22.51 -11.78 -4.80
C LEU A 49 21.54 -11.65 -5.98
N LEU A 50 21.56 -12.66 -6.86
CA LEU A 50 20.55 -12.98 -7.91
C LEU A 50 19.69 -11.80 -8.39
N PHE A 51 20.31 -10.94 -9.20
CA PHE A 51 19.74 -9.71 -9.78
C PHE A 51 18.28 -9.82 -10.24
N LYS A 52 17.90 -10.92 -10.88
CA LYS A 52 16.54 -11.06 -11.45
C LYS A 52 15.47 -11.33 -10.39
N ALA A 53 15.76 -12.19 -9.41
CA ALA A 53 14.82 -12.50 -8.34
C ALA A 53 14.71 -11.30 -7.38
N GLY A 54 15.84 -10.72 -6.97
CA GLY A 54 15.87 -9.53 -6.12
C GLY A 54 15.21 -8.31 -6.78
N LEU A 55 15.40 -8.09 -8.08
CA LEU A 55 14.71 -7.03 -8.82
C LEU A 55 13.21 -7.29 -8.90
N GLN A 56 12.78 -8.54 -9.13
CA GLN A 56 11.36 -8.87 -9.16
C GLN A 56 10.72 -8.66 -7.78
N ASP A 57 11.39 -9.03 -6.69
CA ASP A 57 10.89 -8.83 -5.33
C ASP A 57 10.81 -7.34 -4.98
N ALA A 58 11.82 -6.54 -5.33
CA ALA A 58 11.78 -5.09 -5.15
C ALA A 58 10.66 -4.43 -5.96
N LEU A 59 10.44 -4.87 -7.21
CA LEU A 59 9.31 -4.42 -8.03
C LEU A 59 7.96 -4.81 -7.41
N ASN A 60 7.86 -6.02 -6.86
CA ASN A 60 6.64 -6.49 -6.18
C ASN A 60 6.34 -5.64 -4.93
N GLN A 61 7.37 -5.31 -4.14
CA GLN A 61 7.25 -4.44 -2.97
C GLN A 61 6.81 -3.03 -3.36
N LEU A 62 7.43 -2.43 -4.39
CA LEU A 62 7.03 -1.12 -4.91
C LEU A 62 5.58 -1.11 -5.41
N ASN A 63 5.17 -2.13 -6.16
CA ASN A 63 3.79 -2.25 -6.63
C ASN A 63 2.80 -2.41 -5.46
N THR A 64 3.17 -3.18 -4.44
CA THR A 64 2.35 -3.34 -3.22
C THR A 64 2.18 -2.01 -2.51
N PHE A 65 3.26 -1.26 -2.34
CA PHE A 65 3.24 0.07 -1.73
C PHE A 65 2.36 1.04 -2.52
N ALA A 66 2.52 1.11 -3.84
CA ALA A 66 1.71 1.96 -4.71
C ALA A 66 0.22 1.63 -4.63
N ASN A 67 -0.14 0.34 -4.65
CA ASN A 67 -1.53 -0.11 -4.55
C ASN A 67 -2.14 0.22 -3.19
N LEU A 68 -1.37 0.09 -2.11
CA LEU A 68 -1.82 0.41 -0.75
C LEU A 68 -2.06 1.93 -0.60
N TYR A 69 -1.16 2.75 -1.14
CA TYR A 69 -1.27 4.21 -1.13
C TYR A 69 -2.49 4.69 -1.93
N ALA A 70 -2.70 4.15 -3.14
CA ALA A 70 -3.88 4.45 -3.95
C ALA A 70 -5.18 4.09 -3.21
N SER A 71 -5.22 2.90 -2.59
CA SER A 71 -6.38 2.42 -1.82
C SER A 71 -6.67 3.28 -0.60
N ALA A 72 -5.63 3.76 0.10
CA ALA A 72 -5.80 4.68 1.22
C ALA A 72 -6.35 6.04 0.75
N SER A 73 -5.90 6.54 -0.40
CA SER A 73 -6.42 7.77 -1.00
C SER A 73 -7.90 7.64 -1.39
N GLU A 74 -8.27 6.54 -2.04
CA GLU A 74 -9.66 6.23 -2.40
C GLU A 74 -10.58 6.15 -1.18
N LEU A 75 -10.13 5.49 -0.11
CA LEU A 75 -10.86 5.41 1.16
C LEU A 75 -11.03 6.80 1.79
N LYS A 76 -9.98 7.61 1.81
CA LYS A 76 -10.03 8.98 2.34
C LYS A 76 -11.04 9.84 1.60
N GLU A 77 -11.10 9.74 0.27
CA GLU A 77 -12.11 10.42 -0.53
C GLU A 77 -13.53 9.93 -0.23
N ALA A 78 -13.72 8.61 -0.06
CA ALA A 78 -15.02 8.05 0.28
C ALA A 78 -15.52 8.52 1.66
N ILE A 79 -14.63 8.52 2.66
CA ILE A 79 -14.92 9.05 4.01
C ILE A 79 -15.31 10.52 3.90
N SER A 80 -14.53 11.33 3.18
CA SER A 80 -14.77 12.78 3.04
C SER A 80 -16.08 13.11 2.32
N LYS A 81 -16.58 12.22 1.45
CA LYS A 81 -17.87 12.36 0.76
C LYS A 81 -19.06 12.02 1.65
N GLU A 82 -18.89 11.15 2.65
CA GLU A 82 -19.94 10.74 3.59
C GLU A 82 -19.99 11.61 4.84
N GLU A 83 -18.90 12.32 5.16
CA GLU A 83 -18.86 13.33 6.23
C GLU A 83 -19.40 14.71 5.81
N LYS A 84 -19.66 14.92 4.52
CA LYS A 84 -20.32 16.11 3.95
C LYS A 84 -21.81 15.88 3.74
#